data_AF-A0A256ZJ65-F1
#
_entry.id   AF-A0A256ZJ65-F1
#
_cell.length_a   1.000
_cell.length_b   1.000
_cell.length_c   1.000
_cell.angle_alpha   90.00
_cell.angle_beta   90.00
_cell.angle_gamma   90.00
#
_symmetry.space_group_name_H-M   'P 1'
#
loop_
_entity.id
_entity.type
_entity.pdbx_description
1 polymer ?
#
loop_
_entity_poly.entity_id
_entity_poly.type
_entity_poly.pdbx_seq_one_letter_code
_entity_poly.pdbx_strand_id
1 'polypeptide(L)'
;MRSKWYVYFAHINSPKRNYYHRVSFLSIILTGWEFKEPLRRLNNKTYIVALSDHADFEQLLEYVEESKPKVVVTDASREGSAHILAREIRKRLSIPAIALP
;
A
#
# COMPACT_ATOMS: atom_id res chain seq x y z
N MET A 1 33.45 16.52 -1.40
CA MET A 1 32.91 17.30 -2.53
C MET A 1 31.41 16.98 -2.66
N ARG A 2 30.49 17.96 -2.64
CA ARG A 2 29.05 17.67 -2.78
C ARG A 2 28.71 17.42 -4.25
N SER A 3 27.91 16.40 -4.52
CA SER A 3 27.63 15.88 -5.88
C SER A 3 26.75 16.78 -6.76
N LYS A 4 26.25 17.93 -6.25
CA LYS A 4 25.26 18.82 -6.89
C LYS A 4 23.92 18.15 -7.26
N TRP A 5 23.67 16.93 -6.79
CA TRP A 5 22.36 16.27 -6.90
C TRP A 5 21.46 16.65 -5.72
N TYR A 6 20.17 16.79 -6.01
CA TYR A 6 19.14 17.08 -5.01
C TYR A 6 18.04 16.05 -5.16
N VAL A 7 17.56 15.54 -4.02
CA VAL A 7 16.37 14.69 -3.94
C VAL A 7 15.33 15.48 -3.18
N TYR A 8 14.11 15.49 -3.69
CA TYR A 8 12.99 16.17 -3.09
C TYR A 8 11.88 15.18 -2.79
N PHE A 9 11.43 15.16 -1.53
CA PHE A 9 10.32 14.32 -1.07
C PHE A 9 9.06 15.19 -0.94
N ALA A 10 7.95 14.71 -1.49
CA ALA A 10 6.65 15.34 -1.36
C ALA A 10 5.56 14.30 -1.18
N HIS A 11 4.56 14.66 -0.39
CA HIS A 11 3.37 13.85 -0.23
C HIS A 11 2.56 13.82 -1.54
N ILE A 12 1.92 12.70 -1.87
CA ILE A 12 1.16 12.54 -3.14
C ILE A 12 0.01 13.54 -3.28
N ASN A 13 -0.53 14.03 -2.16
CA ASN A 13 -1.58 15.07 -2.13
C ASN A 13 -1.03 16.50 -2.13
N SER A 14 0.28 16.69 -2.33
CA SER A 14 0.84 18.04 -2.40
C SER A 14 0.25 18.79 -3.60
N PRO A 15 -0.17 20.06 -3.46
CA PRO A 15 -0.78 20.85 -4.54
C PRO A 15 0.13 21.01 -5.76
N LYS A 16 1.44 20.77 -5.58
CA LYS A 16 2.45 20.74 -6.64
C LYS A 16 2.42 19.46 -7.49
N ARG A 17 1.47 18.53 -7.29
CA ARG A 17 1.36 17.29 -8.07
C ARG A 17 1.33 17.54 -9.58
N ASN A 18 0.58 18.55 -10.02
CA ASN A 18 0.49 18.95 -11.42
C ASN A 18 1.75 19.64 -11.94
N TYR A 19 2.64 20.11 -11.06
CA TYR A 19 3.94 20.66 -11.44
C TYR A 19 4.93 19.56 -11.83
N TYR A 20 4.90 18.37 -11.22
CA TYR A 20 5.89 17.31 -11.51
C TYR A 20 5.86 16.80 -12.96
N HIS A 21 4.74 16.96 -13.66
CA HIS A 21 4.64 16.68 -15.11
C HIS A 21 5.17 17.82 -16.00
N ARG A 22 5.42 19.01 -15.44
CA ARG A 22 5.78 20.24 -16.16
C ARG A 22 7.24 20.66 -16.00
N VAL A 23 8.04 19.93 -15.21
CA VAL A 23 9.46 20.26 -14.96
C VAL A 23 10.39 19.17 -15.47
N SER A 24 11.64 19.53 -15.80
CA SER A 24 12.60 18.70 -16.54
C SER A 24 13.34 17.63 -15.73
N PHE A 25 12.94 17.32 -14.49
CA PHE A 25 13.62 16.35 -13.62
C PHE A 25 13.03 14.93 -13.71
N LEU A 26 13.78 13.95 -13.21
CA LEU A 26 13.29 12.58 -13.00
C LEU A 26 12.27 12.58 -11.86
N SER A 27 11.07 12.08 -12.11
CA SER A 27 9.98 11.95 -11.15
C SER A 27 9.69 10.49 -10.89
N ILE A 28 9.70 10.10 -9.61
CA ILE A 28 9.34 8.76 -9.14
C ILE A 28 8.12 8.92 -8.24
N ILE A 29 7.01 8.30 -8.64
CA ILE A 29 5.74 8.31 -7.91
C ILE A 29 5.64 6.97 -7.19
N LEU A 30 5.49 7.00 -5.88
CA LEU A 30 5.29 5.80 -5.05
C LEU A 30 3.78 5.64 -4.80
N THR A 31 3.23 4.46 -5.05
CA THR A 31 1.81 4.16 -4.83
C THR A 31 1.62 2.68 -4.50
N GLY A 32 0.74 2.37 -3.55
CA GLY A 32 0.34 0.99 -3.25
C GLY A 32 -0.66 0.41 -4.27
N TRP A 33 -1.13 1.24 -5.19
CA TRP A 33 -2.01 0.84 -6.28
C TRP A 33 -1.20 0.70 -7.56
N GLU A 34 -0.92 -0.54 -7.98
CA GLU A 34 -0.60 -1.04 -9.34
C GLU A 34 0.03 -2.44 -9.21
N PHE A 35 -0.78 -3.49 -9.21
CA PHE A 35 -0.31 -4.87 -8.94
C PHE A 35 0.04 -5.68 -10.18
N LYS A 36 -0.05 -5.11 -11.39
CA LYS A 36 0.35 -5.85 -12.60
C LYS A 36 1.86 -5.95 -12.74
N GLU A 37 2.60 -4.88 -12.45
CA GLU A 37 4.06 -4.83 -12.55
C GLU A 37 4.62 -3.89 -11.47
N PRO A 38 5.79 -4.20 -10.88
CA PRO A 38 6.38 -3.40 -9.79
C PRO A 38 6.84 -2.00 -10.22
N LEU A 39 7.04 -1.78 -11.52
CA LEU A 39 7.51 -0.52 -12.09
C LEU A 39 6.76 -0.24 -13.40
N ARG A 40 6.13 0.94 -13.51
CA ARG A 40 5.48 1.41 -14.74
C ARG A 40 6.07 2.74 -15.20
N ARG A 41 6.47 2.84 -16.46
CA ARG A 41 6.94 4.10 -17.05
C ARG A 41 5.75 4.87 -17.62
N LEU A 42 5.52 6.10 -17.16
CA LEU A 42 4.49 6.98 -17.72
C LEU A 42 5.00 7.80 -18.91
N ASN A 43 6.26 8.25 -18.85
CA ASN A 43 6.92 8.98 -19.92
C ASN A 43 8.45 8.92 -19.74
N ASN A 44 9.19 9.69 -20.54
CA ASN A 44 10.65 9.63 -20.55
C ASN A 44 11.33 9.92 -19.20
N LYS A 45 10.65 10.63 -18.29
CA LYS A 45 11.20 11.07 -17.00
C LYS A 45 10.30 10.75 -15.81
N THR A 46 9.19 10.03 -16.00
CA THR A 46 8.23 9.76 -14.93
C THR A 46 7.98 8.26 -14.81
N TYR A 47 8.17 7.75 -13.60
CA TYR A 47 7.97 6.36 -13.24
C TYR A 47 6.99 6.26 -12.07
N ILE A 48 6.15 5.23 -12.11
CA ILE A 48 5.36 4.77 -10.98
C ILE A 48 6.04 3.51 -10.44
N VAL A 49 6.27 3.47 -9.13
CA VAL A 49 6.76 2.30 -8.41
C VAL A 49 5.64 1.82 -7.49
N ALA A 50 5.29 0.55 -7.62
CA ALA A 50 4.34 -0.11 -6.73
C ALA A 50 5.01 -0.30 -5.36
N LEU A 51 4.66 0.57 -4.42
CA LEU A 51 5.17 0.54 -3.06
C LEU A 51 4.01 0.87 -2.11
N SER A 52 3.54 -0.16 -1.41
CA SER A 52 2.52 -0.06 -0.36
C SER A 52 3.20 -0.14 1.00
N ASP A 53 2.72 0.65 1.96
CA ASP A 53 3.04 0.52 3.38
C ASP A 53 2.05 -0.40 4.11
N HIS A 54 1.05 -0.94 3.41
CA HIS A 54 0.10 -1.92 3.92
C HIS A 54 0.52 -3.36 3.63
N ALA A 55 0.27 -4.24 4.59
CA ALA A 55 0.37 -5.68 4.41
C ALA A 55 -0.66 -6.19 3.39
N ASP A 56 -0.25 -7.17 2.59
CA ASP A 56 -1.17 -7.91 1.73
C ASP A 56 -1.96 -8.97 2.50
N PHE A 57 -2.83 -9.69 1.79
CA PHE A 57 -3.72 -10.68 2.40
C PHE A 57 -2.98 -11.83 3.10
N GLU A 58 -1.92 -12.37 2.50
CA GLU A 58 -1.19 -13.51 3.08
C GLU A 58 -0.33 -13.04 4.26
N GLN A 59 0.28 -11.86 4.16
CA GLN A 59 0.98 -11.21 5.28
C GLN A 59 0.05 -10.94 6.48
N LEU A 60 -1.21 -10.57 6.22
CA LEU A 60 -2.22 -10.40 7.29
C LEU A 60 -2.59 -11.74 7.96
N LEU A 61 -2.69 -12.83 7.19
CA LEU A 61 -2.94 -14.15 7.77
C LEU A 61 -1.76 -14.63 8.62
N GLU A 62 -0.53 -14.48 8.11
CA GLU A 62 0.70 -14.81 8.84
C GLU A 62 0.76 -14.03 10.17
N TYR A 63 0.53 -12.71 10.12
CA TYR A 63 0.51 -11.88 11.31
C TYR A 63 -0.51 -12.35 12.36
N VAL A 64 -1.73 -12.72 11.92
CA VAL A 64 -2.77 -13.23 12.82
C VAL A 64 -2.38 -14.59 13.42
N GLU A 65 -1.83 -15.48 12.61
CA GLU A 65 -1.38 -16.81 13.07
C GLU A 65 -0.28 -16.70 14.12
N GLU A 66 0.73 -15.89 13.87
CA GLU A 66 1.85 -15.66 14.81
C GLU A 66 1.40 -14.98 16.10
N SER A 67 0.43 -14.07 16.01
CA SER A 67 -0.10 -13.32 17.16
C SER A 67 -0.93 -14.17 18.12
N LYS A 68 -1.45 -15.32 17.66
CA LYS A 68 -2.32 -16.24 18.44
C LYS A 68 -3.44 -15.52 19.23
N PRO A 69 -4.23 -14.63 18.60
CA PRO A 69 -5.28 -13.90 19.28
C PRO A 69 -6.44 -14.82 19.68
N LYS A 70 -7.18 -14.42 20.73
CA LYS A 70 -8.43 -15.09 21.11
C LYS A 70 -9.60 -14.73 20.19
N VAL A 71 -9.56 -13.52 19.61
CA VAL A 71 -10.55 -12.99 18.68
C VAL A 71 -9.88 -11.95 17.79
N VAL A 72 -10.28 -11.88 16.53
CA VAL A 72 -9.86 -10.85 15.58
C VAL A 72 -11.06 -9.98 15.19
N VAL A 73 -10.87 -8.66 15.22
CA VAL A 73 -11.82 -7.71 14.63
C VAL A 73 -11.19 -7.13 13.37
N THR A 74 -11.81 -7.34 12.22
CA THR A 74 -11.38 -6.70 10.97
C THR A 74 -12.15 -5.40 10.77
N ASP A 75 -11.42 -4.29 10.60
CA ASP A 75 -11.99 -2.95 10.42
C ASP A 75 -12.63 -2.81 9.03
N ALA A 76 -13.94 -2.59 9.00
CA ALA A 76 -14.77 -2.43 7.82
C ALA A 76 -15.19 -0.97 7.56
N SER A 77 -14.64 0.00 8.29
CA SER A 77 -14.99 1.42 8.19
C SER A 77 -14.57 2.09 6.88
N ARG A 78 -13.52 1.55 6.23
CA ARG A 78 -12.87 2.16 5.06
C ARG A 78 -13.15 1.45 3.74
N GLU A 79 -13.35 0.13 3.73
CA GLU A 79 -13.51 -0.65 2.49
C GLU A 79 -14.27 -1.96 2.72
N GLY A 80 -14.84 -2.50 1.63
CA GLY A 80 -15.73 -3.66 1.65
C GLY A 80 -15.06 -5.02 1.91
N SER A 81 -13.74 -5.17 1.89
CA SER A 81 -13.09 -6.51 1.93
C SER A 81 -12.89 -7.09 3.34
N ALA A 82 -13.16 -6.33 4.40
CA ALA A 82 -12.94 -6.75 5.79
C ALA A 82 -13.69 -8.04 6.17
N HIS A 83 -14.90 -8.24 5.63
CA HIS A 83 -15.70 -9.45 5.86
C HIS A 83 -15.09 -10.69 5.21
N ILE A 84 -14.36 -10.54 4.09
CA ILE A 84 -13.64 -11.62 3.43
C ILE A 84 -12.48 -12.05 4.31
N LEU A 85 -11.68 -11.09 4.81
CA LEU A 85 -10.56 -11.39 5.71
C LEU A 85 -11.03 -12.12 6.98
N ALA A 86 -12.09 -11.63 7.64
CA ALA A 86 -12.66 -12.31 8.81
C ALA A 86 -13.13 -13.74 8.48
N ARG A 87 -13.74 -13.96 7.31
CA ARG A 87 -14.12 -15.30 6.86
C ARG A 87 -12.92 -16.21 6.70
N GLU A 88 -11.86 -15.73 6.04
CA GLU A 88 -10.68 -16.54 5.77
C GLU A 88 -9.87 -16.83 7.03
N ILE A 89 -9.78 -15.91 7.99
CA ILE A 89 -9.17 -16.16 9.31
C ILE A 89 -9.89 -17.30 10.03
N ARG A 90 -11.24 -17.26 10.09
CA ARG A 90 -12.03 -18.35 10.69
C ARG A 90 -11.79 -19.68 9.98
N LYS A 91 -11.75 -19.66 8.65
CA LYS A 91 -11.64 -20.86 7.83
C LYS A 91 -10.24 -21.50 7.89
N ARG A 92 -9.19 -20.70 7.80
CA ARG A 92 -7.81 -21.17 7.66
C ARG A 92 -7.11 -21.35 9.00
N LEU A 93 -7.37 -20.46 9.96
CA LEU A 93 -6.67 -20.43 11.24
C LEU A 93 -7.52 -20.94 12.41
N SER A 94 -8.80 -21.23 12.19
CA SER A 94 -9.76 -21.62 13.24
C SER A 94 -9.86 -20.60 14.40
N ILE A 95 -9.55 -19.33 14.12
CA ILE A 95 -9.61 -18.23 15.08
C ILE A 95 -10.94 -17.49 14.92
N PRO A 96 -11.68 -17.19 16.01
CA PRO A 96 -12.87 -16.35 15.94
C PRO A 96 -12.53 -14.98 15.33
N ALA A 97 -13.21 -14.61 14.24
CA ALA A 97 -13.03 -13.31 13.61
C ALA A 97 -14.37 -12.69 13.21
N ILE A 98 -14.49 -11.37 13.36
CA ILE A 98 -15.71 -10.59 13.09
C ILE A 98 -15.30 -9.30 12.38
N ALA A 99 -16.04 -8.91 11.34
CA ALA A 99 -15.86 -7.60 10.71
C ALA A 99 -16.77 -6.58 11.38
N LEU A 100 -16.22 -5.44 11.79
CA LEU A 100 -16.96 -4.33 12.42
C LEU A 100 -16.55 -2.98 11.80
N PRO A 101 -17.46 -1.99 11.74
CA PRO A 101 -17.14 -0.60 11.39
C PRO A 101 -16.32 0.12 12.46
#